data_AF-A0A5Q4E143-F1
#
_entry.id   AF-A0A5Q4E143-F1
#
_cell.length_a   1.000
_cell.length_b   1.000
_cell.length_c   1.000
_cell.angle_alpha   90.00
_cell.angle_beta   90.00
_cell.angle_gamma   90.00
#
_symmetry.space_group_name_H-M   'P 1'
#
loop_
_entity.id
_entity.type
_entity.pdbx_description
1 polymer ?
#
loop_
_entity_poly.entity_id
_entity_poly.type
_entity_poly.pdbx_seq_one_letter_code
_entity_poly.pdbx_strand_id
1 'polypeptide(L)'
;MSELPSLPMLPPSADAAVYRILDANLDRAREGLRIIEEWCRFGLNNSGQTEQLKHLRQTLAQWHAPELRLCRDTPGDPGTSLTHPQEAERTSVTAVLQANFCRVQEALRALEEYGKLYSSALAAGSKAMRYQVYALESAILGGHRQQRLAQALTYLVTSPCDRLVPTVEAALQGGIALVQYRDKHTDDSLRLELAQQLKDLCHRYGALFLINDRVDLALAVEADGVHLGQTDLPIATARQLLGSQRIIGRSTTNPDEMQRAIAEGADYIGVGPVYATPTKPDKAAAGLDYVRYAAEHATIPWYAIGGINTENLTAVIQAGAERVAVVRAIIDADNPTLIAQYFAAQTNHQRTFHTLPAPVG
;
A
#
# COMPACT_ATOMS: atom_id res chain seq x y z
N MET A 1 -1.57 22.55 -57.34
CA MET A 1 -0.35 22.44 -56.51
C MET A 1 -0.27 23.68 -55.64
N SER A 2 -0.84 23.61 -54.45
CA SER A 2 -0.74 24.68 -53.44
C SER A 2 0.42 24.32 -52.51
N GLU A 3 1.46 25.15 -52.50
CA GLU A 3 2.58 25.03 -51.56
C GLU A 3 2.07 25.20 -50.12
N LEU A 4 2.43 24.25 -49.26
CA LEU A 4 2.27 24.38 -47.82
C LEU A 4 3.32 25.36 -47.30
N PRO A 5 2.96 26.29 -46.39
CA PRO A 5 3.93 27.20 -45.81
C PRO A 5 4.93 26.40 -44.95
N SER A 6 6.21 26.54 -45.28
CA SER A 6 7.32 26.04 -44.49
C SER A 6 7.27 26.67 -43.09
N LEU A 7 7.20 25.83 -42.06
CA LEU A 7 7.39 26.24 -40.67
C LEU A 7 8.74 26.97 -40.52
N PRO A 8 8.80 28.06 -39.72
CA PRO A 8 10.05 28.77 -39.51
C PRO A 8 11.08 27.81 -38.89
N MET A 9 12.19 27.57 -39.60
CA MET A 9 13.34 26.88 -39.04
C MET A 9 13.86 27.71 -37.86
N LEU A 10 13.85 27.11 -36.67
CA LEU A 10 14.49 27.69 -35.50
C LEU A 10 15.98 27.94 -35.79
N PRO A 11 16.63 28.95 -35.18
CA PRO A 11 18.05 29.21 -35.43
C PRO A 11 18.91 27.99 -35.05
N PRO A 12 20.08 27.76 -35.68
CA PRO A 12 20.92 26.56 -35.49
C PRO A 12 21.30 26.25 -34.03
N SER A 13 21.28 27.26 -33.14
CA SER A 13 21.54 27.12 -31.71
C SER A 13 20.37 26.56 -30.91
N ALA A 14 19.13 26.78 -31.35
CA ALA A 14 17.93 26.29 -30.68
C ALA A 14 17.76 24.78 -30.88
N ASP A 15 18.11 24.25 -32.07
CA ASP A 15 18.07 22.81 -32.35
C ASP A 15 19.05 22.01 -31.46
N ALA A 16 20.26 22.56 -31.22
CA ALA A 16 21.25 21.94 -30.34
C ALA A 16 20.79 21.89 -28.87
N ALA A 17 20.11 22.95 -28.40
CA ALA A 17 19.55 22.97 -27.04
C ALA A 17 18.41 21.95 -26.89
N VAL A 18 17.52 21.84 -27.89
CA VAL A 18 16.46 20.81 -27.90
C VAL A 18 17.07 19.41 -27.84
N TYR A 19 18.13 19.13 -28.60
CA TYR A 19 18.76 17.80 -28.60
C TYR A 19 19.40 17.47 -27.25
N ARG A 20 20.07 18.44 -26.61
CA ARG A 20 20.59 18.28 -25.23
C ARG A 20 19.48 18.01 -24.22
N ILE A 21 18.35 18.71 -24.34
CA ILE A 21 17.18 18.49 -23.47
C ILE A 21 16.63 17.07 -23.66
N LEU A 22 16.48 16.61 -24.91
CA LEU A 22 16.00 15.27 -25.19
C LEU A 22 16.97 14.19 -24.70
N ASP A 23 18.27 14.35 -24.95
CA ASP A 23 19.34 13.46 -24.46
C ASP A 23 19.28 13.30 -22.93
N ALA A 24 19.30 14.42 -22.21
CA ALA A 24 19.34 14.41 -20.75
C ALA A 24 18.06 13.81 -20.13
N ASN A 25 16.89 14.04 -20.72
CA ASN A 25 15.63 13.49 -20.19
C ASN A 25 15.42 12.02 -20.55
N LEU A 26 15.93 11.54 -21.70
CA LEU A 26 15.95 10.11 -22.01
C LEU A 26 16.79 9.34 -20.99
N ASP A 27 17.97 9.85 -20.62
CA ASP A 27 18.81 9.21 -19.60
C ASP A 27 18.17 9.29 -18.21
N ARG A 28 17.69 10.46 -17.76
CA ARG A 28 17.01 10.59 -16.45
C ARG A 28 15.82 9.64 -16.31
N ALA A 29 15.00 9.50 -17.35
CA ALA A 29 13.88 8.56 -17.34
C ALA A 29 14.37 7.10 -17.24
N ARG A 30 15.42 6.72 -17.97
CA ARG A 30 15.97 5.36 -17.94
C ARG A 30 16.64 5.01 -16.62
N GLU A 31 17.32 5.97 -15.99
CA GLU A 31 17.94 5.84 -14.68
C GLU A 31 16.89 5.71 -13.57
N GLY A 32 15.90 6.60 -13.54
CA GLY A 32 14.82 6.51 -12.55
C GLY A 32 14.04 5.19 -12.65
N LEU A 33 13.72 4.74 -13.88
CA LEU A 33 13.10 3.43 -14.10
C LEU A 33 13.99 2.27 -13.66
N ARG A 34 15.33 2.41 -13.73
CA ARG A 34 16.26 1.36 -13.29
C ARG A 34 16.17 1.16 -11.78
N ILE A 35 16.14 2.25 -11.01
CA ILE A 35 16.01 2.17 -9.56
C ILE A 35 14.71 1.46 -9.16
N ILE A 36 13.60 1.79 -9.84
CA ILE A 36 12.29 1.16 -9.59
C ILE A 36 12.31 -0.32 -10.00
N GLU A 37 12.93 -0.67 -11.14
CA GLU A 37 13.07 -2.05 -11.64
C GLU A 37 13.78 -2.94 -10.61
N GLU A 38 14.88 -2.46 -10.03
CA GLU A 38 15.67 -3.21 -9.05
C GLU A 38 14.88 -3.47 -7.78
N TRP A 39 14.08 -2.52 -7.31
CA TRP A 39 13.17 -2.76 -6.18
C TRP A 39 12.09 -3.78 -6.51
N CYS A 40 11.48 -3.72 -7.70
CA CYS A 40 10.49 -4.73 -8.09
C CYS A 40 11.12 -6.13 -8.16
N ARG A 41 12.37 -6.21 -8.64
CA ARG A 41 13.10 -7.47 -8.78
C ARG A 41 13.52 -8.07 -7.44
N PHE A 42 14.13 -7.27 -6.58
CA PHE A 42 14.79 -7.76 -5.36
C PHE A 42 14.01 -7.46 -4.08
N GLY A 43 13.31 -6.33 -4.03
CA GLY A 43 12.45 -5.97 -2.90
C GLY A 43 11.11 -6.69 -2.92
N LEU A 44 10.43 -6.67 -4.08
CA LEU A 44 9.10 -7.27 -4.23
C LEU A 44 9.10 -8.69 -4.80
N ASN A 45 10.21 -9.13 -5.42
CA ASN A 45 10.28 -10.39 -6.18
C ASN A 45 9.14 -10.53 -7.20
N ASN A 46 8.74 -9.41 -7.83
CA ASN A 46 7.61 -9.35 -8.75
C ASN A 46 8.10 -9.37 -10.21
N SER A 47 8.10 -10.55 -10.82
CA SER A 47 8.59 -10.76 -12.19
C SER A 47 7.81 -9.94 -13.24
N GLY A 48 6.49 -9.82 -13.09
CA GLY A 48 5.65 -9.08 -14.04
C GLY A 48 5.96 -7.57 -14.06
N GLN A 49 6.08 -6.95 -12.88
CA GLN A 49 6.46 -5.54 -12.77
C GLN A 49 7.90 -5.31 -13.25
N THR A 50 8.83 -6.23 -12.95
CA THR A 50 10.20 -6.18 -13.46
C THR A 50 10.25 -6.21 -14.98
N GLU A 51 9.50 -7.12 -15.63
CA GLU A 51 9.44 -7.21 -17.09
C GLU A 51 8.87 -5.95 -17.72
N GLN A 52 7.79 -5.41 -17.16
CA GLN A 52 7.18 -4.16 -17.64
C GLN A 52 8.18 -2.98 -17.56
N LEU A 53 8.85 -2.80 -16.43
CA LEU A 53 9.85 -1.73 -16.25
C LEU A 53 11.05 -1.89 -17.19
N LYS A 54 11.51 -3.13 -17.41
CA LYS A 54 12.55 -3.45 -18.39
C LYS A 54 12.10 -3.07 -19.80
N HIS A 55 10.87 -3.39 -20.19
CA HIS A 55 10.32 -3.02 -21.50
C HIS A 55 10.29 -1.50 -21.71
N LEU A 56 9.84 -0.73 -20.70
CA LEU A 56 9.85 0.74 -20.76
C LEU A 56 11.27 1.29 -20.95
N ARG A 57 12.24 0.77 -20.20
CA ARG A 57 13.66 1.16 -20.34
C ARG A 57 14.24 0.86 -21.71
N GLN A 58 13.89 -0.29 -22.31
CA GLN A 58 14.33 -0.65 -23.66
C GLN A 58 13.68 0.27 -24.71
N THR A 59 12.41 0.61 -24.53
CA THR A 59 11.70 1.55 -25.42
C THR A 59 12.39 2.93 -25.41
N LEU A 60 12.72 3.48 -24.23
CA LEU A 60 13.47 4.73 -24.13
C LEU A 60 14.86 4.63 -24.76
N ALA A 61 15.54 3.48 -24.60
CA ALA A 61 16.86 3.26 -25.21
C ALA A 61 16.78 3.28 -26.76
N GLN A 62 15.70 2.78 -27.34
CA GLN A 62 15.46 2.80 -28.79
C GLN A 62 15.17 4.21 -29.30
N TRP A 63 14.49 5.05 -28.51
CA TRP A 63 14.26 6.46 -28.86
C TRP A 63 15.51 7.33 -28.73
N HIS A 64 16.54 6.84 -28.05
CA HIS A 64 17.78 7.56 -27.81
C HIS A 64 18.72 7.46 -29.02
N ALA A 65 18.36 8.24 -30.04
CA ALA A 65 19.06 8.25 -31.31
C ALA A 65 20.52 8.78 -31.17
N PRO A 66 21.46 8.28 -32.00
CA PRO A 66 22.88 8.68 -31.91
C PRO A 66 23.10 10.19 -32.00
N GLU A 67 22.34 10.91 -32.83
CA GLU A 67 22.46 12.35 -33.02
C GLU A 67 22.15 13.15 -31.74
N LEU A 68 21.24 12.66 -30.90
CA LEU A 68 20.96 13.30 -29.60
C LEU A 68 22.17 13.19 -28.67
N ARG A 69 22.83 12.03 -28.67
CA ARG A 69 24.02 11.78 -27.86
C ARG A 69 25.22 12.62 -28.31
N LEU A 70 25.34 12.89 -29.61
CA LEU A 70 26.43 13.71 -30.16
C LEU A 70 26.35 15.17 -29.72
N CYS A 71 25.16 15.66 -29.33
CA CYS A 71 24.98 17.01 -28.80
C CYS A 71 25.26 17.14 -27.30
N ARG A 72 25.60 16.05 -26.61
CA ARG A 72 25.87 16.06 -25.17
C ARG A 72 27.09 16.92 -24.85
N ASP A 73 26.93 17.82 -23.89
CA ASP A 73 27.98 18.68 -23.37
C ASP A 73 27.84 18.82 -21.85
N THR A 74 28.09 17.72 -21.14
CA THR A 74 28.01 17.66 -19.67
C THR A 74 28.92 18.68 -18.98
N PRO A 75 30.18 18.90 -19.41
CA PRO A 75 31.04 19.93 -18.81
C PRO A 75 30.51 21.35 -19.00
N GLY A 76 29.84 21.63 -20.11
CA GLY A 76 29.22 22.93 -20.40
C GLY A 76 27.74 23.03 -20.03
N ASP A 77 27.13 22.01 -19.44
CA ASP A 77 25.73 22.04 -19.01
C ASP A 77 25.57 22.97 -17.80
N PRO A 78 24.69 23.99 -17.88
CA PRO A 78 24.41 24.84 -16.74
C PRO A 78 23.70 24.04 -15.64
N GLY A 79 24.06 24.32 -14.39
CA GLY A 79 23.36 23.77 -13.22
C GLY A 79 23.77 22.36 -12.78
N THR A 80 24.87 21.81 -13.31
CA THR A 80 25.41 20.49 -12.91
C THR A 80 25.86 20.41 -11.44
N SER A 81 26.13 21.55 -10.80
CA SER A 81 26.49 21.66 -9.39
C SER A 81 25.32 22.07 -8.48
N LEU A 82 24.11 22.27 -9.03
CA LEU A 82 22.94 22.60 -8.23
C LEU A 82 22.49 21.35 -7.49
N THR A 83 22.41 21.45 -6.17
CA THR A 83 21.86 20.41 -5.30
C THR A 83 20.77 21.01 -4.44
N HIS A 84 19.78 20.20 -4.08
CA HIS A 84 18.79 20.59 -3.09
C HIS A 84 19.06 19.86 -1.77
N PRO A 85 18.97 20.51 -0.59
CA PRO A 85 19.23 19.85 0.69
C PRO A 85 18.41 18.57 0.91
N GLN A 86 17.19 18.51 0.37
CA GLN A 86 16.31 17.32 0.44
C GLN A 86 16.75 16.17 -0.48
N GLU A 87 17.78 16.33 -1.31
CA GLU A 87 18.35 15.23 -2.10
C GLU A 87 19.28 14.33 -1.28
N ALA A 88 19.83 14.84 -0.17
CA ALA A 88 20.83 14.13 0.63
C ALA A 88 20.23 13.04 1.54
N GLU A 89 18.96 13.18 1.93
CA GLU A 89 18.33 12.28 2.89
C GLU A 89 17.12 11.56 2.28
N ARG A 90 17.13 10.23 2.36
CA ARG A 90 15.96 9.38 2.10
C ARG A 90 15.76 8.46 3.30
N THR A 91 14.59 8.56 3.91
CA THR A 91 14.28 7.89 5.19
C THR A 91 13.62 6.53 5.02
N SER A 92 13.17 6.17 3.81
CA SER A 92 12.51 4.89 3.53
C SER A 92 12.61 4.50 2.06
N VAL A 93 12.38 3.22 1.78
CA VAL A 93 12.27 2.71 0.39
C VAL A 93 11.13 3.41 -0.35
N THR A 94 9.99 3.64 0.30
CA THR A 94 8.86 4.39 -0.29
C THR A 94 9.30 5.78 -0.75
N ALA A 95 10.07 6.51 0.07
CA ALA A 95 10.61 7.82 -0.31
C ALA A 95 11.63 7.73 -1.46
N VAL A 96 12.40 6.64 -1.55
CA VAL A 96 13.27 6.38 -2.72
C VAL A 96 12.44 6.19 -3.98
N LEU A 97 11.41 5.34 -3.93
CA LEU A 97 10.56 5.03 -5.07
C LEU A 97 9.77 6.25 -5.55
N GLN A 98 9.09 6.97 -4.64
CA GLN A 98 8.29 8.15 -4.98
C GLN A 98 9.10 9.20 -5.74
N ALA A 99 10.30 9.55 -5.25
CA ALA A 99 11.06 10.56 -5.97
C ALA A 99 11.59 10.07 -7.33
N ASN A 100 11.88 8.77 -7.49
CA ASN A 100 12.27 8.23 -8.78
C ASN A 100 11.08 8.17 -9.74
N PHE A 101 9.87 7.87 -9.27
CA PHE A 101 8.65 8.01 -10.06
C PHE A 101 8.45 9.47 -10.51
N CYS A 102 8.54 10.45 -9.60
CA CYS A 102 8.46 11.87 -9.95
C CYS A 102 9.48 12.26 -11.02
N ARG A 103 10.76 11.91 -10.84
CA ARG A 103 11.82 12.21 -11.81
C ARG A 103 11.57 11.59 -13.18
N VAL A 104 11.09 10.35 -13.24
CA VAL A 104 10.71 9.70 -14.50
C VAL A 104 9.54 10.44 -15.16
N GLN A 105 8.53 10.82 -14.39
CA GLN A 105 7.35 11.52 -14.89
C GLN A 105 7.69 12.92 -15.41
N GLU A 106 8.53 13.67 -14.71
CA GLU A 106 9.07 14.97 -15.12
C GLU A 106 9.88 14.85 -16.41
N ALA A 107 10.79 13.86 -16.48
CA ALA A 107 11.58 13.61 -17.67
C ALA A 107 10.70 13.23 -18.87
N LEU A 108 9.72 12.34 -18.69
CA LEU A 108 8.76 11.98 -19.74
C LEU A 108 7.88 13.17 -20.15
N ARG A 109 7.58 14.10 -19.25
CA ARG A 109 6.86 15.34 -19.57
C ARG A 109 7.72 16.27 -20.44
N ALA A 110 9.00 16.41 -20.13
CA ALA A 110 9.93 17.16 -20.96
C ALA A 110 10.07 16.52 -22.35
N LEU A 111 10.21 15.20 -22.43
CA LEU A 111 10.25 14.46 -23.70
C LEU A 111 8.95 14.58 -24.50
N GLU A 112 7.79 14.56 -23.84
CA GLU A 112 6.49 14.77 -24.49
C GLU A 112 6.41 16.16 -25.15
N GLU A 113 6.87 17.21 -24.47
CA GLU A 113 6.75 18.59 -24.96
C GLU A 113 7.84 18.95 -25.98
N TYR A 114 9.11 18.77 -25.63
CA TYR A 114 10.22 19.05 -26.56
C TYR A 114 10.29 18.05 -27.71
N GLY A 115 9.82 16.82 -27.51
CA GLY A 115 9.74 15.81 -28.56
C GLY A 115 8.88 16.23 -29.74
N LYS A 116 7.91 17.13 -29.55
CA LYS A 116 7.08 17.67 -30.66
C LYS A 116 7.91 18.43 -31.69
N LEU A 117 9.06 18.97 -31.29
CA LEU A 117 10.00 19.66 -32.18
C LEU A 117 10.94 18.71 -32.91
N TYR A 118 11.04 17.44 -32.48
CA TYR A 118 11.96 16.45 -33.04
C TYR A 118 11.24 15.30 -33.75
N SER A 119 10.30 14.63 -33.06
CA SER A 119 9.55 13.49 -33.57
C SER A 119 8.19 13.38 -32.89
N SER A 120 7.12 13.43 -33.68
CA SER A 120 5.75 13.22 -33.21
C SER A 120 5.55 11.85 -32.57
N ALA A 121 6.28 10.83 -33.03
CA ALA A 121 6.28 9.49 -32.46
C ALA A 121 6.92 9.46 -31.07
N LEU A 122 8.05 10.17 -30.87
CA LEU A 122 8.67 10.32 -29.55
C LEU A 122 7.71 11.03 -28.59
N ALA A 123 7.12 12.16 -29.01
CA ALA A 123 6.18 12.90 -28.18
C ALA A 123 4.96 12.06 -27.76
N ALA A 124 4.31 11.38 -28.72
CA ALA A 124 3.17 10.52 -28.44
C ALA A 124 3.55 9.31 -27.57
N GLY A 125 4.72 8.72 -27.83
CA GLY A 125 5.27 7.62 -27.04
C GLY A 125 5.55 8.03 -25.59
N SER A 126 6.19 9.18 -25.37
CA SER A 126 6.47 9.71 -24.03
C SER A 126 5.18 10.01 -23.25
N LYS A 127 4.15 10.55 -23.91
CA LYS A 127 2.82 10.72 -23.31
C LYS A 127 2.23 9.38 -22.86
N ALA A 128 2.20 8.39 -23.74
CA ALA A 128 1.65 7.07 -23.43
C ALA A 128 2.44 6.39 -22.30
N MET A 129 3.77 6.48 -22.32
CA MET A 129 4.64 5.95 -21.29
C MET A 129 4.40 6.62 -19.94
N ARG A 130 4.16 7.93 -19.90
CA ARG A 130 3.87 8.65 -18.65
C ARG A 130 2.63 8.11 -17.95
N TYR A 131 1.55 7.79 -18.70
CA TYR A 131 0.38 7.13 -18.12
C TYR A 131 0.67 5.71 -17.61
N GLN A 132 1.50 4.95 -18.32
CA GLN A 132 1.94 3.63 -17.83
C GLN A 132 2.73 3.75 -16.53
N VAL A 133 3.58 4.78 -16.40
CA VAL A 133 4.34 5.06 -15.18
C VAL A 133 3.42 5.45 -14.01
N TYR A 134 2.36 6.23 -14.24
CA TYR A 134 1.36 6.53 -13.18
C TYR A 134 0.65 5.27 -12.68
N ALA A 135 0.28 4.38 -13.60
CA ALA A 135 -0.35 3.11 -13.24
C ALA A 135 0.63 2.21 -12.46
N LEU A 136 1.90 2.15 -12.87
CA LEU A 136 2.95 1.42 -12.18
C LEU A 136 3.22 1.99 -10.78
N GLU A 137 3.32 3.30 -10.62
CA GLU A 137 3.49 3.95 -9.32
C GLU A 137 2.35 3.56 -8.38
N SER A 138 1.12 3.71 -8.87
CA SER A 138 -0.08 3.32 -8.13
C SER A 138 -0.05 1.85 -7.74
N ALA A 139 0.34 0.94 -8.63
CA ALA A 139 0.39 -0.48 -8.37
C ALA A 139 1.52 -0.87 -7.40
N ILE A 140 2.69 -0.27 -7.53
CA ILE A 140 3.89 -0.60 -6.72
C ILE A 140 3.77 -0.02 -5.32
N LEU A 141 3.41 1.26 -5.19
CA LEU A 141 3.24 1.91 -3.89
C LEU A 141 1.96 1.46 -3.19
N GLY A 142 0.91 1.20 -3.97
CA GLY A 142 -0.38 0.71 -3.50
C GLY A 142 -0.40 -0.77 -3.10
N GLY A 143 0.20 -1.62 -3.93
CA GLY A 143 0.27 -3.06 -3.72
C GLY A 143 1.00 -3.43 -2.44
N HIS A 144 1.90 -2.57 -1.95
CA HIS A 144 2.61 -2.81 -0.70
C HIS A 144 1.65 -2.93 0.50
N ARG A 145 0.58 -2.14 0.57
CA ARG A 145 -0.39 -2.23 1.67
C ARG A 145 -1.18 -3.53 1.61
N GLN A 146 -1.64 -3.92 0.42
CA GLN A 146 -2.39 -5.16 0.21
C GLN A 146 -1.53 -6.41 0.50
N GLN A 147 -0.26 -6.39 0.08
CA GLN A 147 0.67 -7.47 0.39
C GLN A 147 0.93 -7.58 1.90
N ARG A 148 1.12 -6.45 2.59
CA ARG A 148 1.25 -6.42 4.06
C ARG A 148 -0.03 -6.93 4.74
N LEU A 149 -1.20 -6.56 4.25
CA LEU A 149 -2.49 -7.05 4.77
C LEU A 149 -2.61 -8.56 4.59
N ALA A 150 -2.25 -9.09 3.42
CA ALA A 150 -2.26 -10.54 3.16
C ALA A 150 -1.28 -11.31 4.07
N GLN A 151 -0.17 -10.68 4.47
CA GLN A 151 0.85 -11.25 5.36
C GLN A 151 0.54 -11.04 6.85
N ALA A 152 -0.30 -10.06 7.21
CA ALA A 152 -0.65 -9.76 8.59
C ALA A 152 -1.64 -10.80 9.14
N LEU A 153 -1.14 -11.81 9.85
CA LEU A 153 -1.99 -12.87 10.40
C LEU A 153 -2.66 -12.49 11.72
N THR A 154 -2.08 -11.52 12.42
CA THR A 154 -2.56 -11.05 13.71
C THR A 154 -2.95 -9.58 13.65
N TYR A 155 -4.07 -9.28 14.27
CA TYR A 155 -4.70 -7.96 14.22
C TYR A 155 -5.12 -7.52 15.63
N LEU A 156 -4.53 -6.43 16.13
CA LEU A 156 -4.98 -5.80 17.35
C LEU A 156 -6.03 -4.72 17.05
N VAL A 157 -7.21 -4.83 17.65
CA VAL A 157 -8.15 -3.70 17.74
C VAL A 157 -8.03 -3.10 19.13
N THR A 158 -7.76 -1.80 19.21
CA THR A 158 -7.57 -1.14 20.51
C THR A 158 -8.89 -0.98 21.26
N SER A 159 -8.80 -0.90 22.59
CA SER A 159 -9.84 -0.32 23.45
C SER A 159 -9.19 0.71 24.37
N PRO A 160 -9.94 1.72 24.85
CA PRO A 160 -9.39 2.73 25.75
C PRO A 160 -8.78 2.10 27.00
N CYS A 161 -7.54 2.49 27.32
CA CYS A 161 -6.85 2.18 28.57
C CYS A 161 -5.76 3.22 28.84
N ASP A 162 -5.37 3.39 30.11
CA ASP A 162 -4.43 4.45 30.54
C ASP A 162 -3.05 4.32 29.87
N ARG A 163 -2.64 3.10 29.52
CA ARG A 163 -1.33 2.79 28.95
C ARG A 163 -1.41 2.34 27.49
N LEU A 164 -2.35 2.91 26.72
CA LEU A 164 -2.62 2.46 25.35
C LEU A 164 -1.37 2.41 24.45
N VAL A 165 -0.60 3.50 24.36
CA VAL A 165 0.60 3.55 23.50
C VAL A 165 1.65 2.51 23.92
N PRO A 166 2.06 2.41 25.20
CA PRO A 166 2.94 1.33 25.67
C PRO A 166 2.40 -0.08 25.41
N THR A 167 1.10 -0.31 25.58
CA THR A 167 0.46 -1.62 25.34
C THR A 167 0.49 -1.99 23.86
N VAL A 168 0.22 -1.03 22.97
CA VAL A 168 0.35 -1.24 21.52
C VAL A 168 1.80 -1.51 21.13
N GLU A 169 2.77 -0.78 21.70
CA GLU A 169 4.19 -1.05 21.44
C GLU A 169 4.60 -2.46 21.89
N ALA A 170 4.19 -2.88 23.09
CA ALA A 170 4.42 -4.22 23.60
C ALA A 170 3.81 -5.30 22.67
N ALA A 171 2.62 -5.04 22.13
CA ALA A 171 1.96 -5.93 21.18
C ALA A 171 2.70 -6.00 19.82
N LEU A 172 3.19 -4.87 19.32
CA LEU A 172 4.02 -4.80 18.10
C LEU A 172 5.34 -5.58 18.27
N GLN A 173 6.00 -5.44 19.41
CA GLN A 173 7.19 -6.23 19.78
C GLN A 173 6.90 -7.74 19.81
N GLY A 174 5.66 -8.12 20.14
CA GLY A 174 5.21 -9.50 20.12
C GLY A 174 4.80 -10.02 18.74
N GLY A 175 4.89 -9.20 17.68
CA GLY A 175 4.63 -9.62 16.30
C GLY A 175 3.22 -9.31 15.78
N ILE A 176 2.48 -8.40 16.42
CA ILE A 176 1.27 -7.84 15.80
C ILE A 176 1.65 -7.06 14.54
N ALA A 177 1.04 -7.40 13.40
CA ALA A 177 1.36 -6.81 12.10
C ALA A 177 0.29 -5.82 11.59
N LEU A 178 -0.87 -5.76 12.24
CA LEU A 178 -1.97 -4.86 11.92
C LEU A 178 -2.59 -4.32 13.22
N VAL A 179 -2.76 -3.00 13.32
CA VAL A 179 -3.39 -2.33 14.47
C VAL A 179 -4.54 -1.46 13.98
N GLN A 180 -5.68 -1.52 14.66
CA GLN A 180 -6.80 -0.62 14.45
C GLN A 180 -7.03 0.21 15.69
N TYR A 181 -6.89 1.52 15.55
CA TYR A 181 -7.29 2.45 16.59
C TYR A 181 -8.81 2.61 16.58
N ARG A 182 -9.42 2.20 17.69
CA ARG A 182 -10.85 2.30 17.96
C ARG A 182 -11.10 3.08 19.25
N ASP A 183 -11.71 4.24 19.08
CA ASP A 183 -12.13 5.12 20.16
C ASP A 183 -13.44 5.80 19.77
N LYS A 184 -14.50 5.57 20.57
CA LYS A 184 -15.85 6.09 20.34
C LYS A 184 -16.24 7.25 21.27
N HIS A 185 -15.41 7.60 22.24
CA HIS A 185 -15.85 8.44 23.37
C HIS A 185 -14.95 9.64 23.65
N THR A 186 -13.70 9.62 23.20
CA THR A 186 -12.75 10.72 23.42
C THR A 186 -13.04 11.92 22.50
N ASP A 187 -12.55 13.10 22.87
CA ASP A 187 -12.62 14.29 22.02
C ASP A 187 -11.76 14.15 20.76
N ASP A 188 -12.16 14.80 19.67
CA ASP A 188 -11.47 14.67 18.37
C ASP A 188 -10.02 15.17 18.39
N SER A 189 -9.68 16.17 19.22
CA SER A 189 -8.30 16.66 19.36
C SER A 189 -7.36 15.60 19.94
N LEU A 190 -7.76 14.98 21.05
CA LEU A 190 -6.98 13.92 21.69
C LEU A 190 -6.98 12.63 20.84
N ARG A 191 -8.10 12.33 20.18
CA ARG A 191 -8.19 11.21 19.23
C ARG A 191 -7.20 11.39 18.07
N LEU A 192 -7.08 12.60 17.52
CA LEU A 192 -6.13 12.93 16.45
C LEU A 192 -4.68 12.77 16.93
N GLU A 193 -4.35 13.30 18.11
CA GLU A 193 -3.01 13.19 18.70
C GLU A 193 -2.61 11.73 18.92
N LEU A 194 -3.48 10.93 19.56
CA LEU A 194 -3.22 9.51 19.81
C LEU A 194 -3.12 8.71 18.50
N ALA A 195 -4.00 8.98 17.53
CA ALA A 195 -3.96 8.33 16.23
C ALA A 195 -2.63 8.58 15.51
N GLN A 196 -2.11 9.81 15.57
CA GLN A 196 -0.80 10.16 15.01
C GLN A 196 0.34 9.40 15.69
N GLN A 197 0.36 9.38 17.04
CA GLN A 197 1.38 8.65 17.80
C GLN A 197 1.36 7.15 17.50
N LEU A 198 0.17 6.54 17.46
CA LEU A 198 0.01 5.12 17.17
C LEU A 198 0.38 4.77 15.72
N LYS A 199 0.06 5.64 14.76
CA LYS A 199 0.45 5.48 13.35
C LYS A 199 1.97 5.45 13.23
N ASP A 200 2.65 6.45 13.77
CA ASP A 200 4.11 6.56 13.70
C ASP A 200 4.78 5.36 14.38
N LEU A 201 4.25 4.94 15.54
CA LEU A 201 4.71 3.74 16.24
C LEU A 201 4.53 2.48 15.36
N CYS A 202 3.35 2.22 14.81
CA CYS A 202 3.11 1.06 13.96
C CYS A 202 4.06 1.03 12.75
N HIS A 203 4.28 2.17 12.11
CA HIS A 203 5.17 2.27 10.95
C HIS A 203 6.62 1.99 11.29
N ARG A 204 7.13 2.40 12.47
CA ARG A 204 8.47 2.03 12.95
C ARG A 204 8.67 0.52 13.06
N TYR A 205 7.62 -0.22 13.42
CA TYR A 205 7.65 -1.69 13.52
C TYR A 205 7.22 -2.39 12.22
N GLY A 206 6.98 -1.66 11.13
CA GLY A 206 6.52 -2.24 9.87
C GLY A 206 5.08 -2.80 9.92
N ALA A 207 4.27 -2.41 10.90
CA ALA A 207 2.86 -2.79 11.04
C ALA A 207 1.91 -1.80 10.37
N LEU A 208 0.79 -2.30 9.85
CA LEU A 208 -0.26 -1.49 9.24
C LEU A 208 -1.10 -0.81 10.33
N PHE A 209 -1.53 0.42 10.07
CA PHE A 209 -2.37 1.19 10.99
C PHE A 209 -3.69 1.62 10.35
N LEU A 210 -4.80 1.20 10.95
CA LEU A 210 -6.17 1.51 10.49
C LEU A 210 -6.93 2.33 11.52
N ILE A 211 -7.86 3.16 11.05
CA ILE A 211 -8.82 3.87 11.89
C ILE A 211 -10.20 3.18 11.84
N ASN A 212 -10.81 2.98 12.99
CA ASN A 212 -12.17 2.48 13.08
C ASN A 212 -13.19 3.59 12.73
N ASP A 213 -14.14 3.29 11.85
CA ASP A 213 -15.32 4.07 11.44
C ASP A 213 -15.03 5.44 10.75
N ARG A 214 -14.06 6.22 11.23
CA ARG A 214 -13.80 7.62 10.85
C ARG A 214 -12.85 7.77 9.67
N VAL A 215 -13.41 7.91 8.46
CA VAL A 215 -12.67 8.14 7.20
C VAL A 215 -11.87 9.45 7.20
N ASP A 216 -12.44 10.50 7.75
CA ASP A 216 -11.81 11.82 7.86
C ASP A 216 -10.60 11.82 8.80
N LEU A 217 -10.68 11.14 9.94
CA LEU A 217 -9.53 10.95 10.82
C LEU A 217 -8.42 10.15 10.14
N ALA A 218 -8.78 9.10 9.40
CA ALA A 218 -7.81 8.30 8.62
C ALA A 218 -7.06 9.16 7.59
N LEU A 219 -7.76 10.10 6.95
CA LEU A 219 -7.14 11.07 6.04
C LEU A 219 -6.22 12.04 6.79
N ALA A 220 -6.67 12.58 7.92
CA ALA A 220 -5.94 13.58 8.70
C ALA A 220 -4.59 13.07 9.22
N VAL A 221 -4.50 11.79 9.61
CA VAL A 221 -3.26 11.16 10.11
C VAL A 221 -2.53 10.33 9.07
N GLU A 222 -3.00 10.34 7.82
CA GLU A 222 -2.46 9.50 6.73
C GLU A 222 -2.39 8.00 7.07
N ALA A 223 -3.43 7.49 7.74
CA ALA A 223 -3.53 6.07 8.08
C ALA A 223 -3.52 5.19 6.81
N ASP A 224 -3.16 3.91 6.99
CA ASP A 224 -3.12 2.93 5.90
C ASP A 224 -4.53 2.57 5.40
N GLY A 225 -5.57 2.88 6.19
CA GLY A 225 -6.95 2.62 5.83
C GLY A 225 -7.94 2.77 6.98
N VAL A 226 -9.13 2.23 6.75
CA VAL A 226 -10.23 2.20 7.73
C VAL A 226 -10.82 0.81 7.88
N HIS A 227 -11.51 0.60 8.99
CA HIS A 227 -12.45 -0.50 9.15
C HIS A 227 -13.84 0.05 9.45
N LEU A 228 -14.85 -0.45 8.75
CA LEU A 228 -16.22 0.06 8.80
C LEU A 228 -17.16 -1.02 9.33
N GLY A 229 -18.06 -0.65 10.23
CA GLY A 229 -19.23 -1.41 10.64
C GLY A 229 -20.39 -1.26 9.67
N GLN A 230 -21.47 -2.02 9.92
CA GLN A 230 -22.63 -2.10 9.01
C GLN A 230 -23.38 -0.77 8.85
N THR A 231 -23.38 0.07 9.89
CA THR A 231 -24.08 1.36 9.92
C THR A 231 -23.17 2.55 9.60
N ASP A 232 -21.88 2.30 9.37
CA ASP A 232 -20.92 3.35 9.02
C ASP A 232 -20.98 3.66 7.52
N LEU A 233 -20.11 4.56 7.06
CA LEU A 233 -20.07 5.00 5.67
C LEU A 233 -20.04 3.79 4.69
N PRO A 234 -20.79 3.82 3.57
CA PRO A 234 -20.70 2.77 2.56
C PRO A 234 -19.29 2.66 1.98
N ILE A 235 -18.87 1.44 1.62
CA ILE A 235 -17.53 1.17 1.06
C ILE A 235 -17.26 2.04 -0.17
N ALA A 236 -18.25 2.18 -1.06
CA ALA A 236 -18.12 3.00 -2.26
C ALA A 236 -17.76 4.46 -1.94
N THR A 237 -18.43 5.06 -0.96
CA THR A 237 -18.16 6.45 -0.54
C THR A 237 -16.81 6.56 0.18
N ALA A 238 -16.48 5.61 1.06
CA ALA A 238 -15.17 5.56 1.71
C ALA A 238 -14.03 5.45 0.68
N ARG A 239 -14.22 4.62 -0.36
CA ARG A 239 -13.28 4.45 -1.47
C ARG A 239 -13.08 5.74 -2.28
N GLN A 240 -14.16 6.49 -2.52
CA GLN A 240 -14.08 7.79 -3.19
C GLN A 240 -13.25 8.80 -2.41
N LEU A 241 -13.39 8.83 -1.07
CA LEU A 241 -12.65 9.76 -0.20
C LEU A 241 -11.19 9.33 0.01
N LEU A 242 -10.94 8.04 0.22
CA LEU A 242 -9.62 7.51 0.58
C LEU A 242 -8.72 7.24 -0.62
N GLY A 243 -9.31 7.13 -1.82
CA GLY A 243 -8.63 6.71 -3.04
C GLY A 243 -8.49 5.19 -3.15
N SER A 244 -7.92 4.73 -4.27
CA SER A 244 -7.79 3.31 -4.61
C SER A 244 -6.77 2.55 -3.76
N GLN A 245 -5.90 3.25 -3.01
CA GLN A 245 -4.69 2.66 -2.41
C GLN A 245 -4.77 2.39 -0.91
N ARG A 246 -5.78 2.91 -0.20
CA ARG A 246 -5.95 2.69 1.23
C ARG A 246 -6.82 1.46 1.49
N ILE A 247 -6.58 0.79 2.60
CA ILE A 247 -7.31 -0.42 2.98
C ILE A 247 -8.70 -0.03 3.49
N ILE A 248 -9.73 -0.77 3.11
CA ILE A 248 -11.10 -0.66 3.63
C ILE A 248 -11.53 -2.05 4.09
N GLY A 249 -11.62 -2.22 5.41
CA GLY A 249 -12.19 -3.40 6.04
C GLY A 249 -13.68 -3.26 6.30
N ARG A 250 -14.41 -4.38 6.34
CA ARG A 250 -15.83 -4.41 6.72
C ARG A 250 -16.09 -5.45 7.82
N SER A 251 -16.78 -5.08 8.88
CA SER A 251 -17.29 -6.05 9.87
C SER A 251 -18.47 -6.83 9.27
N THR A 252 -18.47 -8.16 9.37
CA THR A 252 -19.53 -9.03 8.87
C THR A 252 -19.93 -10.03 9.96
N THR A 253 -21.22 -10.33 10.05
CA THR A 253 -21.81 -11.15 11.13
C THR A 253 -22.53 -12.40 10.62
N ASN A 254 -22.68 -12.53 9.30
CA ASN A 254 -23.37 -13.64 8.64
C ASN A 254 -22.91 -13.78 7.16
N PRO A 255 -23.24 -14.90 6.50
CA PRO A 255 -22.92 -15.15 5.09
C PRO A 255 -23.30 -14.02 4.13
N ASP A 256 -24.50 -13.45 4.26
CA ASP A 256 -25.01 -12.44 3.33
C ASP A 256 -24.23 -11.13 3.43
N GLU A 257 -23.90 -10.71 4.65
CA GLU A 257 -23.04 -9.54 4.90
C GLU A 257 -21.63 -9.74 4.34
N MET A 258 -21.08 -10.95 4.42
CA MET A 258 -19.78 -11.28 3.83
C MET A 258 -19.81 -11.15 2.31
N GLN A 259 -20.76 -11.81 1.65
CA GLN A 259 -20.88 -11.77 0.20
C GLN A 259 -21.08 -10.34 -0.30
N ARG A 260 -21.91 -9.55 0.41
CA ARG A 260 -22.11 -8.13 0.10
C ARG A 260 -20.83 -7.32 0.25
N ALA A 261 -20.09 -7.48 1.35
CA ALA A 261 -18.84 -6.76 1.57
C ALA A 261 -17.79 -7.06 0.48
N ILE A 262 -17.70 -8.34 0.05
CA ILE A 262 -16.82 -8.75 -1.05
C ILE A 262 -17.26 -8.08 -2.37
N ALA A 263 -18.55 -8.15 -2.70
CA ALA A 263 -19.09 -7.56 -3.92
C ALA A 263 -18.95 -6.03 -3.98
N GLU A 264 -19.01 -5.36 -2.83
CA GLU A 264 -18.80 -3.92 -2.69
C GLU A 264 -17.32 -3.49 -2.74
N GLY A 265 -16.38 -4.46 -2.77
CA GLY A 265 -14.95 -4.19 -2.91
C GLY A 265 -14.23 -3.90 -1.60
N ALA A 266 -14.64 -4.54 -0.50
CA ALA A 266 -13.83 -4.57 0.73
C ALA A 266 -12.47 -5.23 0.46
N ASP A 267 -11.41 -4.68 1.05
CA ASP A 267 -10.06 -5.25 0.96
C ASP A 267 -9.88 -6.43 1.93
N TYR A 268 -10.62 -6.42 3.04
CA TYR A 268 -10.73 -7.54 3.97
C TYR A 268 -12.02 -7.46 4.79
N ILE A 269 -12.35 -8.55 5.49
CA ILE A 269 -13.51 -8.60 6.38
C ILE A 269 -13.17 -9.07 7.80
N GLY A 270 -13.92 -8.58 8.78
CA GLY A 270 -13.91 -9.10 10.14
C GLY A 270 -15.08 -10.04 10.35
N VAL A 271 -14.82 -11.33 10.55
CA VAL A 271 -15.81 -12.41 10.69
C VAL A 271 -16.11 -12.61 12.17
N GLY A 272 -17.26 -12.10 12.64
CA GLY A 272 -17.63 -12.23 14.03
C GLY A 272 -18.83 -11.38 14.47
N PRO A 273 -19.15 -11.34 15.77
CA PRO A 273 -18.37 -11.91 16.86
C PRO A 273 -18.42 -13.45 16.91
N VAL A 274 -17.28 -14.12 17.04
CA VAL A 274 -17.21 -15.59 17.19
C VAL A 274 -17.81 -16.03 18.52
N TYR A 275 -17.44 -15.35 19.60
CA TYR A 275 -17.98 -15.54 20.94
C TYR A 275 -18.64 -14.26 21.46
N ALA A 276 -19.57 -14.41 22.40
CA ALA A 276 -20.20 -13.27 23.07
C ALA A 276 -19.12 -12.39 23.72
N THR A 277 -19.24 -11.07 23.56
CA THR A 277 -18.24 -10.13 24.05
C THR A 277 -18.88 -8.88 24.65
N PRO A 278 -18.41 -8.41 25.82
CA PRO A 278 -18.82 -7.13 26.39
C PRO A 278 -18.51 -5.93 25.51
N THR A 279 -17.59 -6.04 24.54
CA THR A 279 -17.23 -4.94 23.63
C THR A 279 -18.36 -4.58 22.65
N LYS A 280 -19.32 -5.50 22.43
CA LYS A 280 -20.53 -5.30 21.62
C LYS A 280 -21.70 -6.09 22.25
N PRO A 281 -22.28 -5.60 23.36
CA PRO A 281 -23.24 -6.37 24.17
C PRO A 281 -24.53 -6.70 23.40
N ASP A 282 -24.90 -5.91 22.39
CA ASP A 282 -26.15 -6.03 21.65
C ASP A 282 -26.09 -7.06 20.49
N LYS A 283 -24.96 -7.76 20.30
CA LYS A 283 -24.78 -8.72 19.21
C LYS A 283 -24.63 -10.15 19.72
N ALA A 284 -25.56 -11.02 19.33
CA ALA A 284 -25.41 -12.46 19.51
C ALA A 284 -24.14 -12.96 18.79
N ALA A 285 -23.51 -13.97 19.37
CA ALA A 285 -22.35 -14.62 18.75
C ALA A 285 -22.77 -15.32 17.45
N ALA A 286 -22.07 -15.04 16.36
CA ALA A 286 -22.23 -15.75 15.08
C ALA A 286 -21.70 -17.19 15.16
N GLY A 287 -20.80 -17.47 16.12
CA GLY A 287 -20.30 -18.80 16.39
C GLY A 287 -19.25 -19.30 15.38
N LEU A 288 -18.80 -20.53 15.60
CA LEU A 288 -17.79 -21.17 14.76
C LEU A 288 -18.36 -21.59 13.38
N ASP A 289 -19.67 -21.74 13.24
CA ASP A 289 -20.28 -22.10 11.94
C ASP A 289 -20.07 -21.02 10.91
N TYR A 290 -20.14 -19.74 11.33
CA TYR A 290 -19.84 -18.64 10.42
C TYR A 290 -18.34 -18.58 10.05
N VAL A 291 -17.45 -18.96 10.97
CA VAL A 291 -16.00 -19.07 10.69
C VAL A 291 -15.75 -20.15 9.64
N ARG A 292 -16.38 -21.32 9.77
CA ARG A 292 -16.28 -22.41 8.77
C ARG A 292 -16.81 -21.97 7.41
N TYR A 293 -17.95 -21.29 7.39
CA TYR A 293 -18.51 -20.76 6.15
C TYR A 293 -17.54 -19.77 5.47
N ALA A 294 -16.93 -18.87 6.24
CA ALA A 294 -15.94 -17.92 5.71
C ALA A 294 -14.69 -18.62 5.18
N ALA A 295 -14.20 -19.67 5.87
CA ALA A 295 -13.06 -20.45 5.41
C ALA A 295 -13.29 -21.11 4.04
N GLU A 296 -14.52 -21.52 3.75
CA GLU A 296 -14.88 -22.16 2.48
C GLU A 296 -15.18 -21.16 1.35
N HIS A 297 -15.68 -19.95 1.67
CA HIS A 297 -16.29 -19.06 0.67
C HIS A 297 -15.63 -17.68 0.55
N ALA A 298 -14.82 -17.22 1.50
CA ALA A 298 -14.21 -15.89 1.42
C ALA A 298 -13.08 -15.86 0.39
N THR A 299 -13.18 -14.94 -0.58
CA THR A 299 -12.19 -14.76 -1.66
C THR A 299 -11.18 -13.64 -1.40
N ILE A 300 -11.29 -12.97 -0.24
CA ILE A 300 -10.42 -11.89 0.21
C ILE A 300 -9.91 -12.21 1.63
N PRO A 301 -8.84 -11.56 2.10
CA PRO A 301 -8.39 -11.73 3.48
C PRO A 301 -9.51 -11.50 4.49
N TRP A 302 -9.53 -12.31 5.55
CA TRP A 302 -10.52 -12.19 6.61
C TRP A 302 -9.91 -12.53 7.96
N TYR A 303 -10.44 -11.92 9.02
CA TYR A 303 -10.00 -12.14 10.40
C TYR A 303 -11.17 -12.62 11.25
N ALA A 304 -11.03 -13.76 11.90
CA ALA A 304 -11.95 -14.15 12.96
C ALA A 304 -11.83 -13.17 14.13
N ILE A 305 -12.95 -12.66 14.64
CA ILE A 305 -12.95 -11.65 15.71
C ILE A 305 -14.10 -11.87 16.70
N GLY A 306 -13.91 -11.46 17.94
CA GLY A 306 -14.96 -11.39 18.95
C GLY A 306 -14.82 -12.45 20.03
N GLY A 307 -14.40 -12.01 21.22
CA GLY A 307 -14.21 -12.87 22.39
C GLY A 307 -13.07 -13.89 22.28
N ILE A 308 -12.19 -13.76 21.29
CA ILE A 308 -11.04 -14.65 21.11
C ILE A 308 -9.97 -14.36 22.17
N ASN A 309 -9.47 -15.40 22.82
CA ASN A 309 -8.40 -15.39 23.82
C ASN A 309 -7.50 -16.65 23.67
N THR A 310 -6.52 -16.81 24.55
CA THR A 310 -5.58 -17.96 24.54
C THR A 310 -6.25 -19.30 24.82
N GLU A 311 -7.41 -19.33 25.48
CA GLU A 311 -8.12 -20.55 25.86
C GLU A 311 -8.99 -21.09 24.73
N ASN A 312 -9.52 -20.22 23.87
CA ASN A 312 -10.46 -20.59 22.82
C ASN A 312 -9.90 -20.47 21.38
N LEU A 313 -8.72 -19.89 21.20
CA LEU A 313 -8.08 -19.72 19.88
C LEU A 313 -8.00 -21.02 19.07
N THR A 314 -7.65 -22.13 19.72
CA THR A 314 -7.51 -23.43 19.05
C THR A 314 -8.78 -23.84 18.30
N ALA A 315 -9.95 -23.64 18.90
CA ALA A 315 -11.23 -23.98 18.26
C ALA A 315 -11.53 -23.08 17.05
N VAL A 316 -11.10 -21.82 17.10
CA VAL A 316 -11.24 -20.87 15.98
C VAL A 316 -10.33 -21.25 14.81
N ILE A 317 -9.08 -21.65 15.10
CA ILE A 317 -8.14 -22.15 14.09
C ILE A 317 -8.66 -23.46 13.47
N GLN A 318 -9.17 -24.39 14.28
CA GLN A 318 -9.77 -25.64 13.81
C GLN A 318 -11.02 -25.42 12.95
N ALA A 319 -11.72 -24.29 13.13
CA ALA A 319 -12.83 -23.89 12.27
C ALA A 319 -12.37 -23.28 10.93
N GLY A 320 -11.07 -23.17 10.67
CA GLY A 320 -10.49 -22.72 9.39
C GLY A 320 -9.91 -21.31 9.42
N ALA A 321 -9.81 -20.65 10.59
CA ALA A 321 -9.22 -19.33 10.67
C ALA A 321 -7.69 -19.37 10.56
N GLU A 322 -7.16 -18.72 9.52
CA GLU A 322 -5.72 -18.46 9.38
C GLU A 322 -5.27 -17.14 10.03
N ARG A 323 -6.23 -16.22 10.25
CA ARG A 323 -5.98 -14.89 10.79
C ARG A 323 -6.98 -14.57 11.88
N VAL A 324 -6.50 -13.90 12.93
CA VAL A 324 -7.33 -13.56 14.09
C VAL A 324 -7.14 -12.11 14.49
N ALA A 325 -8.25 -11.50 14.89
CA ALA A 325 -8.27 -10.18 15.49
C ALA A 325 -8.63 -10.29 16.97
N VAL A 326 -7.84 -9.60 17.79
CA VAL A 326 -7.89 -9.66 19.26
C VAL A 326 -8.01 -8.25 19.83
N VAL A 327 -8.66 -8.16 20.99
CA VAL A 327 -8.92 -6.89 21.70
C VAL A 327 -8.38 -7.03 23.12
N ARG A 328 -9.26 -7.41 24.04
CA ARG A 328 -9.01 -7.53 25.48
C ARG A 328 -7.91 -8.50 25.84
N ALA A 329 -7.77 -9.60 25.09
CA ALA A 329 -6.73 -10.59 25.36
C ALA A 329 -5.32 -9.97 25.35
N ILE A 330 -5.09 -8.89 24.59
CA ILE A 330 -3.82 -8.15 24.61
C ILE A 330 -3.94 -6.87 25.43
N ILE A 331 -5.03 -6.11 25.28
CA ILE A 331 -5.17 -4.81 25.95
C ILE A 331 -5.17 -4.94 27.48
N ASP A 332 -5.80 -6.00 28.01
CA ASP A 332 -5.97 -6.22 29.44
C ASP A 332 -4.93 -7.19 30.01
N ALA A 333 -3.92 -7.59 29.22
CA ALA A 333 -2.91 -8.55 29.65
C ALA A 333 -1.85 -7.92 30.55
N ASP A 334 -1.42 -8.66 31.57
CA ASP A 334 -0.25 -8.28 32.40
C ASP A 334 1.03 -8.19 31.56
N ASN A 335 1.15 -9.04 30.53
CA ASN A 335 2.26 -9.03 29.58
C ASN A 335 1.75 -9.09 28.13
N PRO A 336 1.42 -7.92 27.53
CA PRO A 336 0.90 -7.86 26.17
C PRO A 336 1.84 -8.45 25.12
N THR A 337 3.16 -8.36 25.33
CA THR A 337 4.17 -8.93 24.43
C THR A 337 4.06 -10.45 24.35
N LEU A 338 4.02 -11.14 25.50
CA LEU A 338 3.90 -12.60 25.52
C LEU A 338 2.59 -13.09 24.89
N ILE A 339 1.49 -12.39 25.14
CA ILE A 339 0.20 -12.75 24.54
C ILE A 339 0.23 -12.53 23.03
N ALA A 340 0.77 -11.41 22.56
CA ALA A 340 0.95 -11.16 21.13
C ALA A 340 1.82 -12.23 20.45
N GLN A 341 2.93 -12.63 21.09
CA GLN A 341 3.81 -13.70 20.60
C GLN A 341 3.07 -15.03 20.50
N TYR A 342 2.24 -15.36 21.48
CA TYR A 342 1.41 -16.57 21.44
C TYR A 342 0.49 -16.57 20.22
N PHE A 343 -0.28 -15.49 19.98
CA PHE A 343 -1.15 -15.41 18.82
C PHE A 343 -0.37 -15.51 17.50
N ALA A 344 0.74 -14.77 17.38
CA ALA A 344 1.58 -14.79 16.20
C ALA A 344 2.14 -16.19 15.90
N ALA A 345 2.62 -16.90 16.93
CA ALA A 345 3.14 -18.27 16.79
C ALA A 345 2.05 -19.25 16.32
N GLN A 346 0.86 -19.20 16.93
CA GLN A 346 -0.25 -20.10 16.58
C GLN A 346 -0.73 -19.88 15.13
N THR A 347 -0.88 -18.63 14.69
CA THR A 347 -1.30 -18.34 13.31
C THR A 347 -0.24 -18.70 12.27
N ASN A 348 1.05 -18.47 12.57
CA ASN A 348 2.14 -18.83 11.66
C ASN A 348 2.30 -20.34 11.50
N HIS A 349 2.16 -21.08 12.60
CA HIS A 349 2.16 -22.53 12.57
C HIS A 349 1.08 -23.03 11.61
N GLN A 350 -0.18 -22.60 11.79
CA GLN A 350 -1.27 -23.08 10.95
C GLN A 350 -1.09 -22.77 9.46
N ARG A 351 -0.66 -21.54 9.13
CA ARG A 351 -0.42 -21.16 7.73
C ARG A 351 0.63 -22.05 7.07
N THR A 352 1.68 -22.43 7.80
CA THR A 352 2.73 -23.32 7.31
C THR A 352 2.21 -24.73 7.02
N PHE A 353 1.27 -25.24 7.82
CA PHE A 353 0.66 -26.56 7.56
C PHE A 353 -0.25 -26.57 6.32
N HIS A 354 -0.95 -25.47 6.03
CA HIS A 354 -1.81 -25.38 4.84
C HIS A 354 -1.04 -25.12 3.54
N THR A 355 0.18 -24.59 3.59
CA THR A 355 1.01 -24.39 2.39
C THR A 355 1.88 -25.58 2.01
N LEU A 356 1.95 -26.62 2.84
CA LEU A 356 2.64 -27.87 2.48
C LEU A 356 1.77 -28.69 1.50
N PRO A 357 2.32 -29.16 0.36
CA PRO A 357 1.58 -30.06 -0.52
C PRO A 357 1.20 -31.33 0.26
N ALA A 358 -0.03 -31.80 0.07
CA ALA A 358 -0.49 -33.05 0.69
C ALA A 358 0.52 -34.17 0.39
N PRO A 359 0.87 -35.03 1.36
CA PRO A 359 1.79 -36.12 1.11
C PRO A 359 1.23 -36.97 -0.02
N VAL A 360 2.04 -37.15 -1.06
CA VAL A 360 1.75 -38.08 -2.15
C VAL A 360 1.72 -39.47 -1.52
N GLY A 361 0.52 -40.04 -1.41
CA GLY A 361 0.29 -41.36 -0.83
C GLY A 361 0.84 -42.50 -1.68
#